data_AF-A0A2V5Y8M7-F1
#
_entry.id   AF-A0A2V5Y8M7-F1
#
_cell.length_a   1.000
_cell.length_b   1.000
_cell.length_c   1.000
_cell.angle_alpha   90.00
_cell.angle_beta   90.00
_cell.angle_gamma   90.00
#
_symmetry.space_group_name_H-M   'P 1'
#
loop_
_entity.id
_entity.type
_entity.pdbx_description
1 polymer ?
#
loop_
_entity_poly.entity_id
_entity_poly.type
_entity_poly.pdbx_seq_one_letter_code
_entity_poly.pdbx_strand_id
1 'polypeptide(L)'
;MRDVAWERSCRVARGYHCLLFDGPGQARALIEQRLPMRPDWEKVVTPVVDVAVKLPGVDPEKIILAGWSFGGFLVVRAAAFEPRATAVIADPGQWDQRDNVISALPLSDDQKADFPNIDPKCLDPMVKWLTGSSGDPMLRWKLLQRGPLVHAVDNLFDYLKELLAF
;
A
#
# COMPACT_ATOMS: atom_id res chain seq x y z
N MET A 1 0.41 -23.44 -10.89
CA MET A 1 -0.73 -23.02 -10.07
C MET A 1 -0.71 -23.87 -8.80
N ARG A 2 0.08 -23.48 -7.80
CA ARG A 2 0.15 -24.13 -6.49
C ARG A 2 0.32 -23.02 -5.45
N ASP A 3 -0.23 -23.27 -4.27
CA ASP A 3 -0.18 -22.46 -3.04
C ASP A 3 -1.42 -21.60 -2.79
N VAL A 4 -2.59 -22.25 -2.68
CA VAL A 4 -3.65 -21.76 -1.79
C VAL A 4 -3.43 -22.46 -0.44
N ALA A 5 -2.68 -21.81 0.45
CA ALA A 5 -2.43 -22.32 1.78
C ALA A 5 -3.66 -22.04 2.67
N TRP A 6 -4.50 -23.05 2.87
CA TRP A 6 -5.54 -23.04 3.89
C TRP A 6 -4.92 -23.32 5.27
N GLU A 7 -4.03 -22.45 5.74
CA GLU A 7 -3.52 -22.55 7.11
C GLU A 7 -4.62 -22.17 8.11
N ARG A 8 -4.63 -22.85 9.28
CA ARG A 8 -5.60 -22.71 10.37
C ARG A 8 -5.54 -21.32 11.04
N SER A 9 -5.90 -20.29 10.30
CA SER A 9 -6.15 -18.97 10.84
C SER A 9 -7.45 -18.98 11.65
N CYS A 10 -7.56 -18.06 12.60
CA CYS A 10 -8.77 -17.86 13.41
C CYS A 10 -10.04 -17.66 12.55
N ARG A 11 -9.89 -17.25 11.28
CA ARG A 11 -10.95 -17.09 10.28
C ARG A 11 -11.42 -18.43 9.71
N VAL A 12 -10.50 -19.35 9.41
CA VAL A 12 -10.83 -20.72 8.97
C VAL A 12 -11.60 -21.47 10.06
N ALA A 13 -11.21 -21.29 11.34
CA ALA A 13 -11.93 -21.85 12.47
C ALA A 13 -13.37 -21.31 12.64
N ARG A 14 -13.71 -20.20 11.97
CA ARG A 14 -15.02 -19.55 11.95
C ARG A 14 -15.79 -19.80 10.64
N GLY A 15 -15.30 -20.68 9.78
CA GLY A 15 -15.95 -21.03 8.51
C GLY A 15 -15.69 -20.06 7.35
N TYR A 16 -14.71 -19.15 7.48
CA TYR A 16 -14.32 -18.26 6.38
C TYR A 16 -13.23 -18.87 5.50
N HIS A 17 -13.42 -18.76 4.18
CA HIS A 17 -12.34 -18.88 3.23
C HIS A 17 -11.51 -17.58 3.23
N CYS A 18 -10.18 -17.69 3.30
CA CYS A 18 -9.25 -16.58 3.16
C CYS A 18 -8.43 -16.72 1.88
N LEU A 19 -8.47 -15.70 1.02
CA LEU A 19 -7.58 -15.57 -0.12
C LEU A 19 -6.58 -14.45 0.18
N LEU A 20 -5.29 -14.78 0.13
CA LEU A 20 -4.19 -13.82 0.18
C LEU A 20 -3.59 -13.70 -1.21
N PHE A 21 -3.20 -12.49 -1.62
CA PHE A 21 -2.58 -12.25 -2.91
C PHE A 21 -1.50 -11.16 -2.78
N ASP A 22 -0.50 -11.24 -3.67
CA ASP A 22 0.50 -10.19 -3.84
C ASP A 22 0.07 -9.28 -4.99
N GLY A 23 -0.30 -8.04 -4.68
CA GLY A 23 -0.57 -7.01 -5.70
C GLY A 23 0.70 -6.25 -6.12
N PRO A 24 0.61 -5.36 -7.13
CA PRO A 24 1.73 -4.52 -7.53
C PRO A 24 2.37 -3.78 -6.33
N GLY A 25 3.70 -3.79 -6.24
CA GLY A 25 4.46 -3.25 -5.11
C GLY A 25 4.62 -4.19 -3.91
N GLN A 26 3.99 -5.37 -3.93
CA GLN A 26 3.98 -6.33 -2.83
C GLN A 26 4.72 -7.64 -3.19
N ALA A 27 5.46 -8.18 -2.22
CA ALA A 27 6.17 -9.47 -2.25
C ALA A 27 6.50 -10.01 -3.65
N ARG A 28 5.88 -11.11 -4.11
CA ARG A 28 6.27 -11.76 -5.37
C ARG A 28 5.92 -10.95 -6.61
N ALA A 29 4.82 -10.20 -6.58
CA ALA A 29 4.46 -9.31 -7.69
C ALA A 29 5.53 -8.23 -7.91
N LEU A 30 6.12 -7.69 -6.83
CA LEU A 30 7.23 -6.76 -6.95
C LEU A 30 8.55 -7.46 -7.31
N ILE A 31 8.92 -8.55 -6.61
CA ILE A 31 10.26 -9.14 -6.73
C ILE A 31 10.41 -10.00 -7.99
N GLU A 32 9.44 -10.87 -8.27
CA GLU A 32 9.50 -11.80 -9.41
C GLU A 32 8.92 -11.17 -10.68
N GLN A 33 7.80 -10.44 -10.56
CA GLN A 33 7.09 -9.89 -11.71
C GLN A 33 7.44 -8.43 -12.01
N ARG A 34 8.21 -7.77 -11.12
CA ARG A 34 8.64 -6.37 -11.27
C ARG A 34 7.47 -5.40 -11.46
N LEU A 35 6.34 -5.69 -10.81
CA LEU A 35 5.17 -4.82 -10.81
C LEU A 35 5.33 -3.80 -9.67
N PRO A 36 5.59 -2.52 -9.95
CA PRO A 36 5.66 -1.49 -8.92
C PRO A 36 4.26 -1.17 -8.36
N MET A 37 4.23 -0.54 -7.20
CA MET A 37 3.02 -0.03 -6.58
C MET A 37 2.31 0.96 -7.51
N ARG A 38 0.97 0.93 -7.52
CA ARG A 38 0.13 1.76 -8.39
C ARG A 38 -1.01 2.40 -7.60
N PRO A 39 -1.38 3.67 -7.90
CA PRO A 39 -2.40 4.40 -7.14
C PRO A 39 -3.82 3.93 -7.39
N ASP A 40 -4.12 3.38 -8.57
CA ASP A 40 -5.45 2.90 -8.96
C ASP A 40 -5.73 1.48 -8.44
N TRP A 41 -5.60 1.31 -7.12
CA TRP A 41 -5.73 0.01 -6.45
C TRP A 41 -7.11 -0.65 -6.64
N GLU A 42 -8.13 0.13 -6.99
CA GLU A 42 -9.44 -0.40 -7.41
C GLU A 42 -9.35 -1.34 -8.63
N LYS A 43 -8.34 -1.17 -9.49
CA LYS A 43 -8.09 -2.05 -10.64
C LYS A 43 -7.37 -3.35 -10.26
N VAL A 44 -6.85 -3.45 -9.04
CA VAL A 44 -6.14 -4.63 -8.53
C VAL A 44 -7.11 -5.62 -7.89
N VAL A 45 -8.09 -5.13 -7.14
CA VAL A 45 -8.99 -6.00 -6.35
C VAL A 45 -10.04 -6.70 -7.19
N THR A 46 -10.66 -6.03 -8.16
CA THR A 46 -11.73 -6.65 -8.98
C THR A 46 -11.27 -7.92 -9.70
N PRO A 47 -10.10 -7.98 -10.37
CA PRO A 47 -9.58 -9.22 -10.94
C PRO A 47 -9.34 -10.33 -9.92
N VAL A 48 -8.94 -9.98 -8.69
CA VAL A 48 -8.77 -10.96 -7.60
C VAL A 48 -10.12 -11.54 -7.20
N VAL A 49 -11.15 -10.69 -7.06
CA VAL A 49 -12.53 -11.14 -6.77
C VAL A 49 -13.07 -12.01 -7.91
N ASP A 50 -12.83 -11.66 -9.17
CA ASP A 50 -13.24 -12.44 -10.34
C ASP A 50 -12.65 -13.86 -10.36
N VAL A 51 -11.46 -14.03 -9.80
CA VAL A 51 -10.84 -15.35 -9.59
C VAL A 51 -11.45 -16.03 -8.36
N ALA A 52 -11.59 -15.30 -7.25
CA ALA A 52 -12.08 -15.84 -5.98
C ALA A 52 -13.47 -16.48 -6.11
N VAL A 53 -14.40 -15.82 -6.79
CA VAL A 53 -15.79 -16.31 -6.95
C VAL A 53 -15.90 -17.58 -7.81
N LYS A 54 -14.83 -17.95 -8.53
CA LYS A 54 -14.76 -19.19 -9.32
C LYS A 54 -14.19 -20.36 -8.50
N LEU A 55 -13.69 -20.11 -7.30
CA LEU A 55 -13.14 -21.16 -6.44
C LEU A 55 -14.29 -21.97 -5.79
N PRO A 56 -14.16 -23.31 -5.69
CA PRO A 56 -15.16 -24.14 -5.04
C PRO A 56 -15.39 -23.71 -3.58
N GLY A 57 -16.66 -23.60 -3.17
CA GLY A 57 -17.05 -23.24 -1.81
C GLY A 57 -17.11 -21.73 -1.51
N VAL A 58 -16.73 -20.87 -2.46
CA VAL A 58 -16.87 -19.42 -2.31
C VAL A 58 -18.30 -19.00 -2.68
N ASP A 59 -18.96 -18.32 -1.74
CA ASP A 59 -20.27 -17.70 -1.95
C ASP A 59 -20.05 -16.27 -2.49
N PRO A 60 -20.42 -15.97 -3.75
CA PRO A 60 -20.17 -14.67 -4.37
C PRO A 60 -20.95 -13.52 -3.71
N GLU A 61 -21.99 -13.82 -2.94
CA GLU A 61 -22.78 -12.83 -2.20
C GLU A 61 -22.21 -12.56 -0.79
N LYS A 62 -21.07 -13.18 -0.42
CA LYS A 62 -20.46 -13.06 0.91
C LYS A 62 -18.96 -12.77 0.84
N ILE A 63 -18.60 -11.71 0.12
CA ILE A 63 -17.20 -11.28 -0.02
C ILE A 63 -16.87 -10.20 1.00
N ILE A 64 -15.83 -10.44 1.81
CA ILE A 64 -15.28 -9.46 2.74
C ILE A 64 -13.91 -9.03 2.24
N LEU A 65 -13.71 -7.73 2.09
CA LEU A 65 -12.39 -7.15 1.80
C LEU A 65 -11.73 -6.72 3.10
N ALA A 66 -10.46 -7.07 3.29
CA ALA A 66 -9.70 -6.71 4.48
C ALA A 66 -8.32 -6.16 4.13
N GLY A 67 -7.96 -5.03 4.72
CA GLY A 67 -6.68 -4.36 4.52
C GLY A 67 -6.06 -3.94 5.83
N TRP A 68 -4.75 -4.19 5.97
CA TRP A 68 -3.97 -3.87 7.15
C TRP A 68 -2.84 -2.88 6.85
N SER A 69 -2.56 -1.96 7.78
CA SER A 69 -1.59 -0.88 7.63
C SER A 69 -1.93 0.03 6.45
N PHE A 70 -1.02 0.23 5.49
CA PHE A 70 -1.34 0.92 4.24
C PHE A 70 -2.47 0.23 3.46
N GLY A 71 -2.64 -1.08 3.64
CA GLY A 71 -3.79 -1.82 3.11
C GLY A 71 -5.14 -1.31 3.61
N GLY A 72 -5.21 -0.70 4.80
CA GLY A 72 -6.45 -0.09 5.31
C GLY A 72 -6.93 1.10 4.48
N PHE A 73 -6.01 1.86 3.89
CA PHE A 73 -6.33 2.89 2.90
C PHE A 73 -6.78 2.26 1.57
N LEU A 74 -5.97 1.34 1.06
CA LEU A 74 -6.17 0.71 -0.24
C LEU A 74 -7.46 -0.13 -0.32
N VAL A 75 -7.86 -0.79 0.77
CA VAL A 75 -9.05 -1.64 0.80
C VAL A 75 -10.34 -0.82 0.72
N VAL A 76 -10.37 0.36 1.35
CA VAL A 76 -11.53 1.26 1.29
C VAL A 76 -11.65 1.85 -0.12
N ARG A 77 -10.51 2.27 -0.70
CA ARG A 77 -10.46 2.69 -2.11
C ARG A 77 -10.99 1.61 -3.05
N ALA A 78 -10.53 0.37 -2.90
CA ALA A 78 -11.01 -0.73 -3.72
C ALA A 78 -12.51 -1.02 -3.54
N ALA A 79 -12.99 -1.01 -2.29
CA ALA A 79 -14.39 -1.25 -1.99
C ALA A 79 -15.35 -0.23 -2.62
N ALA A 80 -14.91 1.01 -2.84
CA ALA A 80 -15.70 2.01 -3.55
C ALA A 80 -16.02 1.64 -5.01
N PHE A 81 -15.29 0.68 -5.60
CA PHE A 81 -15.46 0.24 -6.99
C PHE A 81 -15.76 -1.26 -7.12
N GLU A 82 -15.82 -1.99 -6.02
CA GLU A 82 -16.11 -3.43 -5.99
C GLU A 82 -17.45 -3.69 -5.29
N PRO A 83 -18.58 -3.64 -6.03
CA PRO A 83 -19.92 -3.69 -5.45
C PRO A 83 -20.27 -5.04 -4.83
N ARG A 84 -19.48 -6.09 -5.07
CA ARG A 84 -19.69 -7.43 -4.47
C ARG A 84 -19.18 -7.50 -3.02
N ALA A 85 -18.41 -6.52 -2.56
CA ALA A 85 -17.94 -6.47 -1.18
C ALA A 85 -19.11 -6.19 -0.23
N THR A 86 -19.44 -7.16 0.64
CA THR A 86 -20.52 -7.02 1.62
C THR A 86 -20.05 -6.49 2.97
N ALA A 87 -18.74 -6.57 3.24
CA ALA A 87 -18.10 -5.91 4.36
C ALA A 87 -16.65 -5.51 4.03
N VAL A 88 -16.18 -4.47 4.69
CA VAL A 88 -14.81 -3.94 4.55
C VAL A 88 -14.19 -3.81 5.93
N ILE A 89 -12.99 -4.34 6.11
CA ILE A 89 -12.18 -4.20 7.31
C ILE A 89 -10.95 -3.36 6.95
N ALA A 90 -10.88 -2.15 7.47
CA ALA A 90 -9.74 -1.26 7.34
C ALA A 90 -9.06 -1.06 8.70
N ASP A 91 -7.82 -1.52 8.83
CA ASP A 91 -7.08 -1.48 10.10
C ASP A 91 -5.65 -0.94 9.89
N PRO A 92 -5.29 0.24 10.42
CA PRO A 92 -6.21 1.32 10.65
C PRO A 92 -6.79 1.82 9.32
N GLY A 93 -8.02 2.33 9.35
CA GLY A 93 -8.53 3.16 8.27
C GLY A 93 -7.75 4.47 8.17
N GLN A 94 -7.51 4.94 6.95
CA GLN A 94 -6.82 6.21 6.68
C GLN A 94 -7.70 7.06 5.78
N TRP A 95 -7.82 8.35 6.09
CA TRP A 95 -8.68 9.28 5.37
C TRP A 95 -8.02 9.80 4.09
N ASP A 96 -6.82 10.35 4.24
CA ASP A 96 -6.05 10.95 3.15
C ASP A 96 -4.58 10.59 3.30
N GLN A 97 -4.02 9.97 2.27
CA GLN A 97 -2.61 9.59 2.24
C GLN A 97 -1.70 10.83 2.09
N ARG A 98 -2.15 11.89 1.41
CA ARG A 98 -1.41 13.15 1.29
C ARG A 98 -1.15 13.75 2.66
N ASP A 99 -2.20 13.89 3.47
CA ASP A 99 -2.07 14.50 4.80
C ASP A 99 -1.14 13.69 5.72
N ASN A 100 -1.23 12.35 5.66
CA ASN A 100 -0.34 11.46 6.42
C ASN A 100 1.14 11.63 6.03
N VAL A 101 1.42 11.83 4.75
CA VAL A 101 2.80 12.01 4.26
C VAL A 101 3.30 13.41 4.56
N ILE A 102 2.55 14.44 4.15
CA ILE A 102 2.98 15.85 4.21
C ILE A 102 3.16 16.34 5.64
N SER A 103 2.26 15.95 6.56
CA SER A 103 2.35 16.37 7.96
C SER A 103 3.63 15.88 8.65
N ALA A 104 4.15 14.72 8.24
CA ALA A 104 5.37 14.11 8.79
C ALA A 104 6.67 14.67 8.21
N LEU A 105 6.61 15.48 7.14
CA LEU A 105 7.81 16.03 6.52
C LEU A 105 8.41 17.19 7.34
N PRO A 106 9.75 17.26 7.47
CA PRO A 106 10.44 18.35 8.14
C PRO A 106 10.54 19.60 7.25
N LEU A 107 9.40 20.05 6.74
CA LEU A 107 9.23 21.20 5.84
C LEU A 107 8.44 22.31 6.55
N SER A 108 8.60 23.56 6.10
CA SER A 108 7.75 24.67 6.56
C SER A 108 6.30 24.49 6.08
N ASP A 109 5.36 25.20 6.70
CA ASP A 109 3.94 25.10 6.31
C ASP A 109 3.72 25.53 4.85
N ASP A 110 4.41 26.57 4.38
CA ASP A 110 4.37 26.99 2.98
C ASP A 110 4.90 25.91 2.02
N GLN A 111 6.01 25.25 2.39
CA GLN A 111 6.58 24.15 1.60
C GLN A 111 5.66 22.92 1.58
N LYS A 112 4.99 22.63 2.69
CA LYS A 112 4.00 21.54 2.80
C LYS A 112 2.78 21.82 1.94
N ALA A 113 2.28 23.05 1.98
CA ALA A 113 1.13 23.47 1.18
C ALA A 113 1.41 23.33 -0.32
N ASP A 114 2.61 23.75 -0.76
CA ASP A 114 2.99 23.76 -2.18
C ASP A 114 3.54 22.42 -2.70
N PHE A 115 3.82 21.44 -1.83
CA PHE A 115 4.34 20.13 -2.24
C PHE A 115 3.37 19.42 -3.24
N PRO A 116 3.88 18.86 -4.37
CA PRO A 116 5.29 18.61 -4.73
C PRO A 116 5.97 19.72 -5.55
N ASN A 117 5.46 20.95 -5.61
CA ASN A 117 5.99 22.05 -6.42
C ASN A 117 7.12 22.85 -5.73
N ILE A 118 7.87 22.22 -4.83
CA ILE A 118 8.99 22.85 -4.11
C ILE A 118 10.34 22.42 -4.69
N ASP A 119 11.42 23.14 -4.36
CA ASP A 119 12.78 22.66 -4.67
C ASP A 119 13.05 21.33 -3.92
N PRO A 120 13.36 20.22 -4.62
CA PRO A 120 13.67 18.94 -3.98
C PRO A 120 14.78 19.01 -2.93
N LYS A 121 15.70 19.98 -3.06
CA LYS A 121 16.79 20.21 -2.08
C LYS A 121 16.29 20.61 -0.70
N CYS A 122 15.02 21.00 -0.55
CA CYS A 122 14.40 21.20 0.75
C CYS A 122 14.44 19.92 1.62
N LEU A 123 14.60 18.73 1.02
CA LEU A 123 14.77 17.46 1.73
C LEU A 123 16.23 17.07 1.98
N ASP A 124 17.22 17.80 1.47
CA ASP A 124 18.65 17.47 1.64
C ASP A 124 19.07 17.32 3.11
N PRO A 125 18.61 18.18 4.07
CA PRO A 125 18.93 17.98 5.48
C PRO A 125 18.43 16.64 6.02
N MET A 126 17.24 16.20 5.60
CA MET A 126 16.65 14.91 5.98
C MET A 126 17.47 13.76 5.37
N VAL A 127 17.81 13.84 4.08
CA VAL A 127 18.64 12.83 3.41
C VAL A 127 20.03 12.73 4.08
N LYS A 128 20.64 13.86 4.41
CA LYS A 128 21.93 13.91 5.12
C LYS A 128 21.83 13.26 6.51
N TRP A 129 20.76 13.53 7.25
CA TRP A 129 20.54 12.89 8.55
C TRP A 129 20.33 11.37 8.41
N LEU A 130 19.46 10.94 7.49
CA LEU A 130 19.18 9.51 7.23
C LEU A 130 20.43 8.75 6.78
N THR A 131 21.36 9.41 6.09
CA THR A 131 22.59 8.78 5.59
C THR A 131 23.74 8.84 6.58
N GLY A 132 23.68 9.74 7.57
CA GLY A 132 24.69 9.92 8.61
C GLY A 132 24.65 8.88 9.72
N SER A 133 25.64 8.94 10.63
CA SER A 133 25.81 7.98 11.73
C SER A 133 24.75 8.07 12.82
N SER A 134 24.02 9.19 12.90
CA SER A 134 22.94 9.43 13.86
C SER A 134 21.54 9.23 13.27
N GLY A 135 21.44 8.83 11.99
CA GLY A 135 20.16 8.58 11.34
C GLY A 135 19.51 7.28 11.81
N ASP A 136 18.17 7.24 11.84
CA ASP A 136 17.45 6.00 12.13
C ASP A 136 17.64 4.99 10.96
N PRO A 137 18.26 3.82 11.20
CA PRO A 137 18.52 2.84 10.14
C PRO A 137 17.24 2.27 9.51
N MET A 138 16.15 2.15 10.27
CA MET A 138 14.86 1.68 9.78
C MET A 138 14.22 2.73 8.89
N LEU A 139 14.25 4.01 9.27
CA LEU A 139 13.75 5.08 8.41
C LEU A 139 14.60 5.24 7.15
N ARG A 140 15.92 5.11 7.27
CA ARG A 140 16.82 5.10 6.10
C ARG A 140 16.43 4.00 5.12
N TRP A 141 16.26 2.77 5.60
CA TRP A 141 15.84 1.64 4.76
C TRP A 141 14.45 1.88 4.15
N LYS A 142 13.47 2.31 4.95
CA LYS A 142 12.10 2.57 4.47
C LYS A 142 12.05 3.66 3.41
N LEU A 143 12.68 4.80 3.65
CA LEU A 143 12.50 6.02 2.86
C LEU A 143 13.49 6.14 1.69
N LEU A 144 14.73 5.66 1.84
CA LEU A 144 15.77 5.82 0.81
C LEU A 144 16.02 4.54 -0.02
N GLN A 145 15.47 3.40 0.38
CA GLN A 145 15.71 2.12 -0.31
C GLN A 145 14.41 1.42 -0.67
N ARG A 146 13.64 1.00 0.35
CA ARG A 146 12.45 0.18 0.15
C ARG A 146 11.34 0.95 -0.55
N GLY A 147 11.03 2.18 -0.11
CA GLY A 147 9.99 3.03 -0.70
C GLY A 147 10.22 3.29 -2.20
N PRO A 148 11.40 3.83 -2.59
CA PRO A 148 11.76 4.02 -3.99
C PRO A 148 11.70 2.73 -4.81
N LEU A 149 12.19 1.60 -4.27
CA LEU A 149 12.08 0.28 -4.91
C LEU A 149 10.61 -0.15 -5.13
N VAL A 150 9.73 0.03 -4.15
CA VAL A 150 8.30 -0.32 -4.27
C VAL A 150 7.63 0.47 -5.40
N HIS A 151 8.00 1.73 -5.57
CA HIS A 151 7.35 2.66 -6.51
C HIS A 151 8.12 2.84 -7.82
N ALA A 152 9.22 2.09 -8.01
CA ALA A 152 10.10 2.18 -9.18
C ALA A 152 10.59 3.62 -9.48
N VAL A 153 11.02 4.32 -8.43
CA VAL A 153 11.64 5.65 -8.51
C VAL A 153 13.03 5.62 -7.88
N ASP A 154 13.85 6.63 -8.18
CA ASP A 154 15.28 6.61 -7.84
C ASP A 154 15.64 7.37 -6.56
N ASN A 155 14.75 8.22 -6.05
CA ASN A 155 15.06 9.12 -4.94
C ASN A 155 13.86 9.36 -3.99
N LEU A 156 14.17 9.96 -2.83
CA LEU A 156 13.19 10.25 -1.78
C LEU A 156 12.08 11.20 -2.26
N PHE A 157 12.42 12.23 -3.03
CA PHE A 157 11.46 13.24 -3.45
C PHE A 157 10.40 12.65 -4.37
N ASP A 158 10.83 11.89 -5.38
CA ASP A 158 9.92 11.19 -6.29
C ASP A 158 9.11 10.12 -5.56
N TYR A 159 9.70 9.42 -4.59
CA TYR A 159 8.95 8.47 -3.75
C TYR A 159 7.83 9.16 -2.96
N LEU A 160 8.11 10.30 -2.32
CA LEU A 160 7.10 11.07 -1.60
C LEU A 160 6.02 11.57 -2.55
N LYS A 161 6.39 12.03 -3.76
CA LYS A 161 5.45 12.44 -4.80
C LYS A 161 4.54 11.28 -5.25
N GLU A 162 5.07 10.07 -5.41
CA GLU A 162 4.26 8.89 -5.75
C GLU A 162 3.24 8.55 -4.66
N LEU A 163 3.60 8.72 -3.38
CA LEU A 163 2.65 8.52 -2.28
C LEU A 163 1.48 9.52 -2.29
N LEU A 164 1.63 10.68 -2.95
CA LEU A 164 0.57 11.67 -3.11
C LEU A 164 -0.39 11.36 -4.26
N ALA A 165 -0.10 10.37 -5.11
CA ALA A 165 -1.01 9.91 -6.14
C ALA A 165 -2.12 8.99 -5.57
N PHE A 166 -2.00 8.60 -4.30
CA PHE A 166 -2.93 7.74 -3.56
C PHE A 166 -4.05 8.54 -2.89
#